data_AF-A0A8H6XPX9-F1
#
_entry.id   AF-A0A8H6XPX9-F1
#
_cell.length_a   1.000
_cell.length_b   1.000
_cell.length_c   1.000
_cell.angle_alpha   90.00
_cell.angle_beta   90.00
_cell.angle_gamma   90.00
#
_symmetry.space_group_name_H-M   'P 1'
#
loop_
_entity.id
_entity.type
_entity.pdbx_description
1 polymer ?
#
loop_
_entity_poly.entity_id
_entity_poly.type
_entity_poly.pdbx_seq_one_letter_code
_entity_poly.pdbx_strand_id
1 'polypeptide(L)'
;MNLPSNVEQSTSKLTRYVVQSSDVLEDLKVNVMLENSDKVVWFKERFLEEEEIIEHFVHNESRRICWTMHRPRNGWYIRIRSPVFPPGAFIPLIPPLPNSPHPSGALLFSSRTNIPTVPDTPARESSSTVHSYPPTPPPAVVVHPPTPASVQAKLEQAQGKQRHNPL
;
A
#
# COMPACT_ATOMS: atom_id res chain seq x y z
N MET A 1 -52.70 -25.33 -11.40
CA MET A 1 -51.26 -25.44 -11.70
C MET A 1 -50.69 -24.04 -11.81
N ASN A 2 -49.76 -23.66 -10.94
CA ASN A 2 -48.64 -22.72 -11.19
C ASN A 2 -47.78 -22.63 -9.92
N LEU A 3 -46.47 -22.44 -10.15
CA LEU A 3 -45.31 -22.85 -9.35
C LEU A 3 -45.10 -22.09 -8.03
N PRO A 4 -44.39 -22.71 -7.05
CA PRO A 4 -43.87 -21.98 -5.89
C PRO A 4 -42.66 -21.12 -6.29
N SER A 5 -42.77 -19.82 -6.09
CA SER A 5 -41.65 -18.88 -6.11
C SER A 5 -40.86 -18.97 -4.80
N ASN A 6 -39.95 -19.94 -4.70
CA ASN A 6 -38.88 -19.89 -3.71
C ASN A 6 -37.65 -19.29 -4.38
N VAL A 7 -37.51 -17.96 -4.28
CA VAL A 7 -36.25 -17.29 -4.60
C VAL A 7 -35.35 -17.51 -3.38
N GLU A 8 -34.60 -18.61 -3.38
CA GLU A 8 -33.46 -18.73 -2.47
C GLU A 8 -32.43 -17.68 -2.86
N GLN A 9 -32.50 -16.52 -2.19
CA GLN A 9 -31.38 -15.60 -2.12
C GLN A 9 -30.22 -16.35 -1.48
N SER A 10 -29.20 -16.66 -2.27
CA SER A 10 -27.91 -17.13 -1.79
C SER A 10 -27.32 -16.06 -0.88
N THR A 11 -27.63 -16.11 0.40
CA THR A 11 -26.92 -15.33 1.40
C THR A 11 -25.50 -15.87 1.41
N SER A 12 -24.56 -15.08 0.90
CA SER A 12 -23.13 -15.39 1.02
C SER A 12 -22.88 -15.71 2.49
N LYS A 13 -22.25 -16.86 2.79
CA LYS A 13 -21.98 -17.27 4.17
C LYS A 13 -21.08 -16.23 4.82
N LEU A 14 -21.66 -15.28 5.56
CA LEU A 14 -20.89 -14.31 6.32
C LEU A 14 -20.13 -15.07 7.40
N THR A 15 -18.81 -14.87 7.43
CA THR A 15 -17.97 -15.36 8.51
C THR A 15 -17.70 -14.21 9.46
N ARG A 16 -18.02 -14.38 10.75
CA ARG A 16 -17.78 -13.37 11.77
C ARG A 16 -16.57 -13.72 12.62
N TYR A 17 -15.87 -12.69 13.05
CA TYR A 17 -14.70 -12.79 13.91
C TYR A 17 -14.88 -11.92 15.15
N VAL A 18 -14.23 -12.33 16.23
CA VAL A 18 -14.11 -11.59 17.49
C VAL A 18 -12.68 -11.05 17.59
N VAL A 19 -12.56 -9.76 17.90
CA VAL A 19 -11.26 -9.10 18.14
C VAL A 19 -11.10 -8.90 19.64
N GLN A 20 -10.01 -9.40 20.19
CA GLN A 20 -9.65 -9.25 21.60
C GLN A 20 -8.30 -8.54 21.71
N SER A 21 -8.26 -7.45 22.48
CA SER A 21 -7.04 -6.72 22.80
C SER A 21 -6.73 -6.84 24.29
N SER A 22 -5.48 -7.11 24.65
CA SER A 22 -5.00 -7.03 26.03
C SER A 22 -4.17 -5.76 26.24
N ASP A 23 -4.43 -5.06 27.34
CA ASP A 23 -3.72 -3.88 27.82
C ASP A 23 -2.60 -4.22 28.83
N VAL A 24 -2.38 -5.51 29.12
CA VAL A 24 -1.27 -5.97 29.94
C VAL A 24 0.03 -5.55 29.26
N LEU A 25 0.81 -4.73 29.98
CA LEU A 25 1.93 -3.92 29.49
C LEU A 25 3.01 -4.69 28.72
N GLU A 26 3.09 -6.00 28.87
CA GLU A 26 4.17 -6.82 28.31
C GLU A 26 3.90 -7.28 26.87
N ASP A 27 2.63 -7.39 26.43
CA ASP A 27 2.34 -8.05 25.15
C ASP A 27 1.59 -7.19 24.12
N LEU A 28 0.80 -6.18 24.54
CA LEU A 28 -0.03 -5.31 23.65
C LEU A 28 -0.67 -6.05 22.46
N LYS A 29 -1.05 -7.31 22.73
CA LYS A 29 -1.37 -8.31 21.74
C LYS A 29 -2.83 -8.20 21.37
N VAL A 30 -3.09 -8.23 20.07
CA VAL A 30 -4.44 -8.29 19.53
C VAL A 30 -4.62 -9.65 18.90
N ASN A 31 -5.66 -10.38 19.31
CA ASN A 31 -6.04 -11.66 18.74
C ASN A 31 -7.34 -11.51 17.96
N VAL A 32 -7.45 -12.24 16.86
CA VAL A 32 -8.65 -12.34 16.03
C VAL A 32 -9.05 -13.81 15.97
N MET A 33 -10.25 -14.11 16.47
CA MET A 33 -10.79 -15.47 16.63
C MET A 33 -12.08 -15.60 15.83
N LEU A 34 -12.45 -16.82 15.44
CA LEU A 34 -13.76 -17.07 14.82
C LEU A 34 -14.88 -16.85 15.86
N GLU A 35 -16.02 -16.32 15.44
CA GLU A 35 -17.21 -16.26 16.30
C GLU A 35 -17.58 -17.67 16.76
N ASN A 36 -17.65 -17.88 18.08
CA ASN A 36 -17.88 -19.18 18.76
C ASN A 36 -16.67 -20.13 18.81
N SER A 37 -15.44 -19.63 18.66
CA SER A 37 -14.23 -20.41 18.88
C SER A 37 -13.20 -19.62 19.66
N ASP A 38 -12.46 -20.31 20.53
CA ASP A 38 -11.28 -19.76 21.20
C ASP A 38 -10.00 -19.92 20.35
N LYS A 39 -10.12 -20.44 19.11
CA LYS A 39 -8.98 -20.57 18.20
C LYS A 39 -8.61 -19.20 17.63
N VAL A 40 -7.43 -18.72 17.98
CA VAL A 40 -6.79 -17.56 17.34
C VAL A 40 -6.46 -17.88 15.90
N VAL A 41 -7.04 -17.12 14.96
CA VAL A 41 -6.80 -17.23 13.52
C VAL A 41 -5.71 -16.26 13.09
N TRP A 42 -5.76 -15.03 13.61
CA TRP A 42 -4.69 -14.04 13.43
C TRP A 42 -4.31 -13.40 14.75
N PHE A 43 -3.07 -12.96 14.86
CA PHE A 43 -2.63 -12.14 15.98
C PHE A 43 -1.76 -10.99 15.49
N LYS A 44 -1.65 -9.96 16.33
CA LYS A 44 -0.80 -8.81 16.12
C LYS A 44 0.36 -8.82 17.12
N GLU A 45 1.56 -8.57 16.62
CA GLU A 45 2.78 -8.40 17.41
C GLU A 45 3.44 -7.05 17.05
N ARG A 46 4.17 -6.46 18.00
CA ARG A 46 4.80 -5.15 17.86
C ARG A 46 6.29 -5.24 18.12
N PHE A 47 7.06 -4.61 17.25
CA PHE A 47 8.50 -4.46 17.33
C PHE A 47 8.85 -2.98 17.36
N LEU A 48 9.86 -2.63 18.16
CA LEU A 48 10.44 -1.30 18.20
C LEU A 48 11.80 -1.37 17.49
N GLU A 49 11.87 -0.74 16.32
CA GLU A 49 13.11 -0.51 15.60
C GLU A 49 13.71 0.85 15.99
N GLU A 50 14.91 1.15 15.50
CA GLU A 50 15.65 2.39 15.84
C GLU A 50 14.78 3.65 15.64
N GLU A 51 14.16 3.77 14.47
CA GLU A 51 13.37 4.96 14.06
C GLU A 51 11.86 4.69 13.91
N GLU A 52 11.45 3.42 13.83
CA GLU A 52 10.07 3.02 13.51
C GLU A 52 9.51 2.04 14.54
N ILE A 53 8.18 2.06 14.69
CA ILE A 53 7.43 1.01 15.34
C ILE A 53 6.78 0.19 14.25
N ILE A 54 7.07 -1.11 14.24
CA ILE A 54 6.57 -2.06 13.25
C ILE A 54 5.57 -2.98 13.93
N GLU A 55 4.39 -3.13 13.35
CA GLU A 55 3.39 -4.09 13.82
C GLU A 55 3.16 -5.13 12.72
N HIS A 56 3.25 -6.42 13.05
CA HIS A 56 2.91 -7.50 12.14
C HIS A 56 1.53 -8.04 12.46
N PHE A 57 0.73 -8.27 11.42
CA PHE A 57 -0.49 -9.06 11.50
C PHE A 57 -0.23 -10.43 10.91
N VAL A 58 -0.23 -11.44 11.77
CA VAL A 58 0.26 -12.78 11.47
C VAL A 58 -0.90 -13.76 11.45
N HIS A 59 -0.96 -14.57 10.39
CA HIS A 59 -1.85 -15.74 10.37
C HIS A 59 -1.27 -16.84 11.26
N ASN A 60 -2.03 -17.25 12.27
CA ASN A 60 -1.55 -18.07 13.36
C ASN A 60 -1.09 -19.47 12.89
N GLU A 61 -1.89 -20.11 12.04
CA GLU A 61 -1.64 -21.48 11.62
C GLU A 61 -0.42 -21.59 10.69
N SER A 62 -0.32 -20.70 9.70
CA SER A 62 0.80 -20.72 8.76
C SER A 62 2.01 -19.93 9.22
N ARG A 63 1.92 -19.20 10.34
CA ARG A 63 2.94 -18.24 10.82
C ARG A 63 3.38 -17.23 9.75
N ARG A 64 2.50 -16.91 8.80
CA ARG A 64 2.81 -15.98 7.71
C ARG A 64 2.36 -14.58 8.10
N ILE A 65 3.23 -13.61 7.88
CA ILE A 65 2.87 -12.20 7.95
C ILE A 65 1.91 -11.90 6.80
N CYS A 66 0.69 -11.48 7.13
CA CYS A 66 -0.30 -11.05 6.14
C CYS A 66 -0.15 -9.56 5.82
N TRP A 67 0.11 -8.77 6.87
CA TRP A 67 0.24 -7.32 6.79
C TRP A 67 1.30 -6.83 7.75
N THR A 68 1.99 -5.74 7.38
CA THR A 68 2.83 -4.97 8.30
C THR A 68 2.37 -3.52 8.34
N MET A 69 2.42 -2.91 9.51
CA MET A 69 2.14 -1.49 9.70
C MET A 69 3.40 -0.83 10.23
N HIS A 70 3.82 0.26 9.61
CA HIS A 70 4.95 1.05 10.08
C HIS A 70 4.46 2.45 10.45
N ARG A 71 4.94 2.93 11.60
CA ARG A 71 4.77 4.31 12.06
C ARG A 71 6.08 4.80 12.67
N PRO A 72 6.42 6.10 12.58
CA PRO A 72 7.64 6.59 13.18
C PRO A 72 7.53 6.61 14.70
N ARG A 73 8.67 6.63 15.39
CA ARG A 73 8.71 6.94 16.83
C ARG A 73 8.34 8.39 17.11
N ASN A 74 8.80 9.30 16.24
CA ASN A 74 8.58 10.74 16.32
C ASN A 74 7.99 11.26 15.00
N GLY A 75 6.96 12.11 15.08
CA GLY A 75 6.27 12.64 13.90
C GLY A 75 5.09 11.78 13.47
N TRP A 76 4.68 11.90 12.21
CA TRP A 76 3.44 11.31 11.72
C TRP A 76 3.58 10.71 10.32
N TYR A 77 3.43 9.39 10.25
CA TYR A 77 2.93 8.67 9.09
C TYR A 77 2.44 7.31 9.57
N ILE A 78 1.52 6.69 8.84
CA ILE A 78 1.24 5.26 8.97
C ILE A 78 1.23 4.69 7.56
N ARG A 79 1.97 3.61 7.34
CA ARG A 79 1.97 2.86 6.08
C ARG A 79 1.64 1.40 6.33
N ILE A 80 0.77 0.84 5.49
CA ILE A 80 0.40 -0.57 5.51
C ILE A 80 1.05 -1.27 4.32
N ARG A 81 1.73 -2.39 4.57
CA ARG A 81 2.33 -3.24 3.54
C ARG A 81 1.78 -4.66 3.64
N SER A 82 1.88 -5.38 2.54
CA SER A 82 1.63 -6.82 2.51
C SER A 82 2.72 -7.50 1.69
N PRO A 83 3.14 -8.73 2.02
CA PRO A 83 4.04 -9.50 1.17
C PRO A 83 3.50 -9.80 -0.23
N VAL A 84 2.19 -9.63 -0.46
CA VAL A 84 1.59 -9.77 -1.80
C VAL A 84 1.68 -8.50 -2.64
N PHE A 85 2.14 -7.38 -2.07
CA PHE A 85 2.36 -6.15 -2.81
C PHE A 85 3.66 -6.22 -3.62
N PRO A 86 3.76 -5.51 -4.75
CA PRO A 86 5.03 -5.32 -5.44
C PRO A 86 6.11 -4.76 -4.50
N PRO A 87 7.40 -5.04 -4.75
CA PRO A 87 8.49 -4.48 -3.96
C PRO A 87 8.38 -2.96 -3.83
N GLY A 88 8.44 -2.46 -2.59
CA GLY A 88 8.34 -1.04 -2.28
C GLY A 88 6.93 -0.45 -2.26
N ALA A 89 5.89 -1.19 -2.68
CA ALA A 89 4.52 -0.69 -2.64
C ALA A 89 3.92 -0.76 -1.23
N PHE A 90 3.08 0.22 -0.90
CA PHE A 90 2.38 0.33 0.38
C PHE A 90 1.12 1.19 0.25
N ILE A 91 0.19 1.03 1.20
CA ILE A 91 -0.97 1.90 1.36
C ILE A 91 -0.62 2.96 2.42
N PRO A 92 -0.54 4.25 2.06
CA PRO A 92 -0.38 5.31 3.05
C PRO A 92 -1.72 5.58 3.75
N LEU A 93 -1.67 5.75 5.08
CA LEU A 93 -2.76 6.38 5.83
C LEU A 93 -2.34 7.81 6.18
N ILE A 94 -3.05 8.77 5.61
CA ILE A 94 -2.78 10.19 5.79
C ILE A 94 -3.89 10.83 6.64
N PRO A 95 -3.57 11.84 7.46
CA PRO A 95 -4.60 12.55 8.18
C PRO A 95 -5.38 13.39 7.16
N PRO A 96 -6.68 13.58 7.35
CA PRO A 96 -7.44 14.47 6.50
C PRO A 96 -7.00 15.92 6.68
N LEU A 97 -7.31 16.76 5.68
CA LEU A 97 -7.04 18.19 5.77
C LEU A 97 -7.81 18.83 6.95
N PRO A 98 -7.26 19.88 7.61
CA PRO A 98 -7.86 20.46 8.82
C PRO A 98 -9.33 20.91 8.71
N ASN A 99 -9.83 21.17 7.50
CA ASN A 99 -11.20 21.64 7.22
C ASN A 99 -12.06 20.59 6.50
N SER A 100 -11.67 19.32 6.54
CA SER A 100 -12.45 18.24 5.94
C SER A 100 -13.68 17.89 6.80
N PRO A 101 -14.75 17.34 6.21
CA PRO A 101 -15.95 16.92 6.94
C PRO A 101 -15.76 15.61 7.75
N HIS A 102 -14.52 15.15 7.95
CA HIS A 102 -14.24 13.89 8.63
C HIS A 102 -14.17 14.08 10.15
N PRO A 103 -14.54 13.05 10.94
CA PRO A 103 -14.43 13.11 12.39
C PRO A 103 -12.97 13.25 12.84
N SER A 104 -12.78 13.76 14.06
CA SER A 104 -11.46 13.84 14.68
C SER A 104 -10.80 12.46 14.74
N GLY A 105 -9.49 12.40 14.44
CA GLY A 105 -8.73 11.15 14.40
C GLY A 105 -8.98 10.26 13.17
N ALA A 106 -9.76 10.72 12.19
CA ALA A 106 -9.94 9.99 10.94
C ALA A 106 -8.62 9.84 10.16
N LEU A 107 -8.51 8.76 9.40
CA LEU A 107 -7.41 8.48 8.48
C LEU A 107 -7.95 8.19 7.10
N LEU A 108 -7.28 8.70 6.08
CA LEU A 108 -7.63 8.53 4.68
C LEU A 108 -6.61 7.65 3.99
N PHE A 109 -7.10 6.78 3.12
CA PHE A 109 -6.28 6.05 2.17
C PHE A 109 -7.05 5.90 0.86
N SER A 110 -6.31 5.63 -0.23
CA SER A 110 -6.90 5.31 -1.52
C SER A 110 -6.31 3.99 -2.00
N SER A 111 -7.18 3.09 -2.44
CA SER A 111 -6.79 1.80 -2.98
C SER A 111 -7.56 1.54 -4.27
N ARG A 112 -6.89 1.00 -5.28
CA ARG A 112 -7.54 0.54 -6.51
C ARG A 112 -7.96 -0.91 -6.31
N THR A 113 -9.25 -1.17 -6.19
CA THR A 113 -9.77 -2.54 -6.25
C THR A 113 -10.00 -2.90 -7.70
N ASN A 114 -9.09 -3.64 -8.32
CA ASN A 114 -9.40 -4.33 -9.57
C ASN A 114 -10.40 -5.43 -9.22
N ILE A 115 -11.68 -5.20 -9.54
CA ILE A 115 -12.70 -6.25 -9.44
C ILE A 115 -12.31 -7.29 -10.51
N PRO A 116 -12.02 -8.55 -10.15
CA PRO A 116 -11.79 -9.58 -11.14
C PRO A 116 -13.05 -9.68 -12.00
N THR A 117 -12.95 -9.28 -13.26
CA THR A 117 -14.00 -9.57 -14.23
C THR A 117 -14.01 -11.08 -14.37
N VAL A 118 -15.03 -11.74 -13.81
CA VAL A 118 -15.26 -13.16 -14.07
C VAL A 118 -15.47 -13.24 -15.58
N PRO A 119 -14.64 -13.98 -16.34
CA PRO A 119 -14.92 -14.20 -17.74
C PRO A 119 -16.15 -15.11 -17.80
N ASP A 120 -17.32 -14.52 -18.04
CA ASP A 120 -18.48 -15.29 -18.45
C ASP A 120 -18.10 -16.08 -19.71
N THR A 121 -18.31 -17.39 -19.63
CA THR A 121 -18.00 -18.45 -20.61
C THR A 121 -18.40 -18.10 -22.07
N PRO A 122 -17.75 -18.73 -23.07
CA PRO A 122 -17.54 -18.18 -24.41
C PRO A 122 -18.71 -18.45 -25.36
N ALA A 123 -19.01 -17.49 -26.25
CA ALA A 123 -19.29 -17.70 -27.68
C ALA A 123 -19.87 -16.44 -28.32
N ARG A 124 -19.05 -15.71 -29.08
CA ARG A 124 -19.20 -15.59 -30.55
C ARG A 124 -18.18 -14.62 -31.11
N GLU A 125 -17.61 -15.06 -32.21
CA GLU A 125 -16.67 -14.37 -33.08
C GLU A 125 -17.19 -12.99 -33.52
N SER A 126 -16.24 -12.14 -33.95
CA SER A 126 -16.33 -10.77 -34.49
C SER A 126 -15.98 -9.71 -33.43
N SER A 127 -14.86 -9.00 -33.48
CA SER A 127 -13.96 -8.68 -34.59
C SER A 127 -12.55 -8.51 -34.04
N SER A 128 -11.56 -8.83 -34.88
CA SER A 128 -10.16 -8.58 -34.60
C SER A 128 -9.89 -7.08 -34.43
N THR A 129 -9.95 -6.58 -33.20
CA THR A 129 -9.32 -5.30 -32.87
C THR A 129 -7.82 -5.55 -32.84
N VAL A 130 -7.20 -5.33 -33.99
CA VAL A 130 -5.75 -5.26 -34.20
C VAL A 130 -5.14 -4.43 -33.07
N HIS A 131 -4.40 -5.08 -32.18
CA HIS A 131 -3.58 -4.40 -31.20
C HIS A 131 -2.37 -3.81 -31.93
N SER A 132 -2.45 -2.52 -32.25
CA SER A 132 -1.28 -1.74 -32.62
C SER A 132 -0.34 -1.67 -31.42
N TYR A 133 0.80 -2.33 -31.55
CA TYR A 133 1.91 -2.30 -30.60
C TYR A 133 2.33 -0.87 -30.23
N PRO A 134 2.96 -0.67 -29.06
CA PRO A 134 3.35 0.65 -28.58
C PRO A 134 4.32 1.34 -29.56
N PRO A 135 4.29 2.69 -29.64
CA PRO A 135 5.21 3.44 -30.48
C PRO A 135 6.66 3.11 -30.13
N THR A 136 7.50 2.98 -31.16
CA THR A 136 8.96 2.81 -31.06
C THR A 136 9.53 3.75 -29.99
N PRO A 137 10.32 3.26 -29.02
CA PRO A 137 10.92 4.13 -28.02
C PRO A 137 11.83 5.16 -28.70
N PRO A 138 11.82 6.44 -28.26
CA PRO A 138 12.76 7.44 -28.78
C PRO A 138 14.20 6.98 -28.54
N PRO A 139 15.16 7.38 -29.38
CA PRO A 139 16.56 6.98 -29.23
C PRO A 139 17.05 7.33 -27.83
N ALA A 140 17.69 6.37 -27.17
CA ALA A 140 18.24 6.55 -25.84
C ALA A 140 19.26 7.70 -25.86
N VAL A 141 18.96 8.79 -25.15
CA VAL A 141 19.94 9.84 -24.88
C VAL A 141 20.92 9.27 -23.86
N VAL A 142 22.10 8.87 -24.34
CA VAL A 142 23.21 8.47 -23.48
C VAL A 142 23.75 9.73 -22.80
N VAL A 143 23.28 10.00 -21.58
CA VAL A 143 23.81 11.07 -20.75
C VAL A 143 25.11 10.57 -20.13
N HIS A 144 26.24 10.99 -20.69
CA HIS A 144 27.53 10.73 -20.06
C HIS A 144 27.66 11.58 -18.80
N PRO A 145 28.14 11.02 -17.67
CA PRO A 145 28.44 11.81 -16.50
C PRO A 145 29.52 12.85 -16.83
N PRO A 146 29.44 14.06 -16.25
CA PRO A 146 30.44 15.10 -16.48
C PRO A 146 31.82 14.57 -16.06
N THR A 147 32.81 14.74 -16.94
CA THR A 147 34.19 14.40 -16.60
C THR A 147 34.72 15.36 -15.54
N PRO A 148 35.67 14.94 -14.68
CA PRO A 148 36.25 15.80 -13.63
C PRO A 148 36.76 17.15 -14.15
N ALA A 149 37.32 17.18 -15.37
CA ALA A 149 37.78 18.40 -16.02
C ALA A 149 36.64 19.40 -16.31
N SER A 150 35.45 18.92 -16.68
CA SER A 150 34.29 19.78 -16.94
C SER A 150 33.74 20.42 -15.66
N VAL A 151 33.90 19.75 -14.52
CA VAL A 151 33.52 20.28 -13.20
C VAL A 151 34.48 21.39 -12.78
N GLN A 152 35.79 21.22 -13.01
CA GLN A 152 36.82 22.22 -12.71
C GLN A 152 36.63 23.51 -13.53
N ALA A 153 36.42 23.39 -14.84
CA ALA A 153 36.21 24.55 -15.70
C ALA A 153 34.96 25.37 -15.29
N LYS A 154 33.88 24.69 -14.86
CA LYS A 154 32.65 25.35 -14.42
C LYS A 154 32.81 26.03 -13.05
N LEU A 155 33.66 25.49 -12.19
CA LEU A 155 33.99 26.07 -10.88
C LEU A 155 34.82 27.37 -11.03
N GLU A 156 35.79 27.37 -11.95
CA GLU A 156 36.59 28.57 -12.25
C GLU A 156 35.74 29.70 -12.86
N GLN A 157 34.78 29.36 -13.73
CA GLN A 157 33.85 30.32 -14.31
C GLN A 157 32.93 30.98 -13.28
N ALA A 158 32.55 30.25 -12.23
CA ALA A 158 31.73 30.77 -11.14
C ALA A 158 32.54 31.71 -10.21
N GLN A 159 33.85 31.46 -10.07
CA GLN A 159 34.73 32.28 -9.23
C GLN A 159 35.26 33.54 -9.93
N GLY A 160 35.30 33.56 -11.27
CA GLY A 160 35.77 34.72 -12.04
C GLY A 160 34.76 35.87 -12.21
N LYS A 161 33.48 35.67 -11.91
CA LYS A 161 32.42 36.64 -12.25
C LYS A 161 32.15 37.71 -11.19
N GLN A 162 32.95 37.80 -10.12
CA GLN A 162 32.69 38.69 -8.98
C GLN A 162 33.68 39.84 -8.78
N ARG A 163 34.41 40.27 -9.82
CA ARG A 163 35.26 41.47 -9.71
C ARG A 163 35.20 42.32 -10.98
N HIS A 164 34.25 43.25 -11.02
CA HIS A 164 34.49 44.63 -11.47
C HIS A 164 33.23 45.47 -11.28
N ASN A 165 33.24 46.33 -10.26
CA ASN A 165 32.47 47.58 -10.24
C ASN A 165 33.49 48.67 -9.93
N PRO A 166 33.84 49.57 -10.87
CA PRO A 166 34.45 50.83 -10.52
C PRO A 166 33.37 51.90 -10.30
N LEU A 167 33.66 52.77 -9.34
CA LEU A 167 32.99 54.05 -9.06
C LEU A 167 33.10 55.02 -10.24
#